data_AF-A0A0M8JPT7-F1
#
_entry.id   AF-A0A0M8JPT7-F1
#
_cell.length_a   1.000
_cell.length_b   1.000
_cell.length_c   1.000
_cell.angle_alpha   90.00
_cell.angle_beta   90.00
_cell.angle_gamma   90.00
#
_symmetry.space_group_name_H-M   'P 1'
#
loop_
_entity.id
_entity.type
_entity.pdbx_description
1 polymer ?
#
loop_
_entity_poly.entity_id
_entity_poly.type
_entity_poly.pdbx_seq_one_letter_code
_entity_poly.pdbx_strand_id
1 'polypeptide(L)'
;MRKNTLFWGIVVTVIGITLLANSIGVLPQGWLNFFWAGLLIFAGLWFLIGPRLFKPNREEETLDLPLEGARRASIRFNHGAGRLSVRDGAGTGALLQGTFVGGVQPTAERLGDLAEVHLKADNLVIVPGLLNTEGFSWDVRLTREIPLELKFEMGANEAQVDLTHLKVADIKVETGASSLVMMLPEQAGMTRVKVECGAASVRLRVPEGVAAHIEVSSGLMGIDVNTSRFPKRDGFYESDSYATAANRVDIFVEGGAASIQIL
;
A
#
# COMPACT_ATOMS: atom_id res chain seq x y z
N MET A 1 0.87 12.30 -18.52
CA MET A 1 0.62 13.67 -18.00
C MET A 1 0.71 14.69 -19.14
N ARG A 2 -0.40 15.25 -19.68
CA ARG A 2 -0.38 16.42 -20.63
C ARG A 2 -1.73 16.94 -21.14
N LYS A 3 -2.90 16.41 -20.73
CA LYS A 3 -4.19 16.74 -21.37
C LYS A 3 -5.03 17.81 -20.67
N ASN A 4 -4.79 18.09 -19.38
CA ASN A 4 -5.43 19.23 -18.68
C ASN A 4 -5.00 20.59 -19.25
N THR A 5 -3.77 20.70 -19.79
CA THR A 5 -3.30 21.94 -20.42
C THR A 5 -4.02 22.25 -21.72
N LEU A 6 -4.57 21.24 -22.39
CA LEU A 6 -5.29 21.40 -23.66
C LEU A 6 -6.71 21.93 -23.44
N PHE A 7 -7.39 21.46 -22.39
CA PHE A 7 -8.68 22.02 -21.95
C PHE A 7 -8.54 23.47 -21.53
N TRP A 8 -7.60 23.78 -20.62
CA TRP A 8 -7.34 25.15 -20.19
C TRP A 8 -6.86 26.04 -21.33
N GLY A 9 -6.07 25.50 -22.27
CA GLY A 9 -5.65 26.20 -23.48
C GLY A 9 -6.85 26.62 -24.33
N ILE A 10 -7.78 25.71 -24.64
CA ILE A 10 -8.98 26.02 -25.42
C ILE A 10 -9.86 27.04 -24.69
N VAL A 11 -10.06 26.89 -23.37
CA VAL A 11 -10.86 27.84 -22.57
C VAL A 11 -10.25 29.24 -22.62
N VAL A 12 -8.95 29.38 -22.41
CA VAL A 12 -8.25 30.68 -22.46
C VAL A 12 -8.29 31.27 -23.88
N THR A 13 -8.12 30.45 -24.92
CA THR A 13 -8.22 30.91 -26.31
C THR A 13 -9.62 31.41 -26.65
N VAL A 14 -10.67 30.70 -26.26
CA VAL A 14 -12.08 31.08 -26.53
C VAL A 14 -12.46 32.36 -25.78
N ILE A 15 -12.03 32.50 -24.51
CA ILE A 15 -12.21 33.73 -23.73
C ILE A 15 -11.48 34.90 -24.41
N GLY A 16 -10.23 34.70 -24.83
CA GLY A 16 -9.43 35.72 -25.51
C GLY A 16 -10.05 36.21 -26.82
N ILE A 17 -10.52 35.29 -27.67
CA ILE A 17 -11.19 35.62 -28.94
C ILE A 17 -12.48 36.41 -28.68
N THR A 18 -13.25 36.02 -27.65
CA THR A 18 -14.52 36.69 -27.32
C THR A 18 -14.31 38.10 -26.80
N LEU A 19 -13.29 38.32 -25.95
CA LEU A 19 -12.94 39.65 -25.47
C LEU A 19 -12.44 40.58 -26.60
N LEU A 20 -11.64 40.03 -27.51
CA LEU A 20 -11.16 40.78 -28.69
C LEU A 20 -12.32 41.19 -29.61
N ALA A 21 -13.23 40.26 -29.91
CA ALA A 21 -14.40 40.54 -30.74
C ALA A 21 -15.34 41.58 -30.12
N ASN A 22 -15.47 41.57 -28.79
CA ASN A 22 -16.22 42.60 -28.05
C ASN A 22 -15.53 43.97 -28.15
N SER A 23 -14.19 44.01 -28.03
CA SER A 23 -13.42 45.26 -28.13
C SER A 23 -13.49 45.91 -29.51
N ILE A 24 -13.66 45.13 -30.57
CA ILE A 24 -13.77 45.62 -31.95
C ILE A 24 -15.22 46.03 -32.29
N GLY A 25 -16.18 45.84 -31.35
CA GLY A 25 -17.57 46.22 -31.54
C GLY A 25 -18.36 45.32 -32.49
N VAL A 26 -17.84 44.12 -32.76
CA VAL A 26 -18.47 43.14 -33.67
C VAL A 26 -19.63 42.40 -32.98
N LEU A 27 -19.65 42.40 -31.64
CA LEU A 27 -20.62 41.65 -30.85
C LEU A 27 -21.84 42.52 -30.45
N PRO A 28 -23.07 41.98 -30.52
CA PRO A 28 -24.28 42.65 -30.04
C PRO A 28 -24.22 42.97 -28.54
N GLN A 29 -24.88 44.05 -28.11
CA GLN A 29 -25.02 44.35 -26.69
C GLN A 29 -25.73 43.20 -25.95
N GLY A 30 -25.13 42.74 -24.85
CA GLY A 30 -25.64 41.64 -24.03
C GLY A 30 -25.14 40.23 -24.41
N TRP A 31 -24.37 40.09 -25.48
CA TRP A 31 -23.78 38.79 -25.90
C TRP A 31 -22.94 38.13 -24.80
N LEU A 32 -22.24 38.93 -24.00
CA LEU A 32 -21.43 38.46 -22.86
C LEU A 32 -22.25 37.66 -21.84
N ASN A 33 -23.53 37.98 -21.62
CA ASN A 33 -24.37 37.23 -20.68
C ASN A 33 -24.64 35.81 -21.18
N PHE A 34 -24.91 35.65 -22.48
CA PHE A 34 -25.09 34.35 -23.10
C PHE A 34 -23.78 33.56 -23.16
N PHE A 35 -22.64 34.24 -23.33
CA PHE A 35 -21.33 33.63 -23.27
C PHE A 35 -21.04 33.02 -21.89
N TRP A 36 -21.26 33.78 -20.81
CA TRP A 36 -21.07 33.27 -19.44
C TRP A 36 -22.02 32.11 -19.12
N ALA A 37 -23.29 32.20 -19.54
CA ALA A 37 -24.25 31.11 -19.40
C ALA A 37 -23.81 29.86 -20.18
N GLY A 38 -23.34 30.01 -21.41
CA GLY A 38 -22.81 28.92 -22.23
C GLY A 38 -21.56 28.29 -21.62
N LEU A 39 -20.66 29.09 -21.06
CA LEU A 39 -19.46 28.61 -20.38
C LEU A 39 -19.80 27.82 -19.10
N LEU A 40 -20.81 28.26 -18.34
CA LEU A 40 -21.32 27.52 -17.18
C LEU A 40 -21.98 26.19 -17.58
N ILE A 41 -22.80 26.19 -18.63
CA ILE A 41 -23.41 24.96 -19.15
C ILE A 41 -22.32 24.01 -19.65
N PHE A 42 -21.33 24.50 -20.39
CA PHE A 42 -20.21 23.70 -20.87
C PHE A 42 -19.37 23.16 -19.70
N ALA A 43 -19.09 23.96 -18.68
CA ALA A 43 -18.41 23.52 -17.47
C ALA A 43 -19.21 22.44 -16.73
N GLY A 44 -20.52 22.60 -16.62
CA GLY A 44 -21.42 21.58 -16.04
C GLY A 44 -21.45 20.30 -16.86
N LEU A 45 -21.55 20.40 -18.18
CA LEU A 45 -21.53 19.24 -19.08
C LEU A 45 -20.17 18.53 -19.06
N TRP A 46 -19.08 19.30 -19.02
CA TRP A 46 -17.72 18.79 -18.88
C TRP A 46 -17.51 18.09 -17.52
N PHE A 47 -18.10 18.62 -16.45
CA PHE A 47 -18.08 17.98 -15.13
C PHE A 47 -18.84 16.65 -15.11
N LEU A 48 -19.94 16.54 -15.86
CA LEU A 48 -20.75 15.31 -15.97
C LEU A 48 -20.16 14.25 -16.93
N ILE A 49 -19.50 14.69 -17.99
CA ILE A 49 -19.00 13.81 -19.08
C ILE A 49 -17.50 13.54 -18.95
N GLY A 50 -16.72 14.49 -18.45
CA GLY A 50 -15.27 14.38 -18.26
C GLY A 50 -14.86 13.10 -17.53
N PRO A 51 -15.41 12.79 -16.35
CA PRO A 51 -15.23 11.51 -15.66
C PRO A 51 -15.42 10.25 -16.51
N ARG A 52 -16.35 10.27 -17.47
CA ARG A 52 -16.69 9.11 -18.32
C ARG A 52 -15.80 8.97 -19.55
N LEU A 53 -15.28 10.09 -20.06
CA LEU A 53 -14.33 10.10 -21.19
C LEU A 53 -12.88 9.93 -20.72
N PHE A 54 -12.58 10.28 -19.48
CA PHE A 54 -11.27 10.14 -18.85
C PHE A 54 -11.30 9.04 -17.79
N LYS A 55 -11.46 7.78 -18.24
CA LYS A 55 -10.99 6.67 -17.41
C LYS A 55 -9.46 6.81 -17.33
N PRO A 56 -8.85 7.04 -16.15
CA PRO A 56 -7.42 6.83 -16.04
C PRO A 56 -7.18 5.37 -16.45
N ASN A 57 -6.45 5.16 -17.54
CA ASN A 57 -5.97 3.84 -17.89
C ASN A 57 -5.00 3.48 -16.76
N ARG A 58 -5.48 2.78 -15.75
CA ARG A 58 -4.62 2.17 -14.73
C ARG A 58 -4.10 0.90 -15.37
N GLU A 59 -3.11 1.09 -16.23
CA GLU A 59 -2.38 -0.03 -16.81
C GLU A 59 -1.76 -0.81 -15.66
N GLU A 60 -1.90 -2.11 -15.73
CA GLU A 60 -1.22 -3.03 -14.84
C GLU A 60 0.27 -2.96 -15.15
N GLU A 61 1.05 -2.45 -14.22
CA GLU A 61 2.50 -2.38 -14.35
C GLU A 61 3.10 -3.67 -13.79
N THR A 62 3.92 -4.36 -14.58
CA THR A 62 4.67 -5.52 -14.12
C THR A 62 6.08 -5.09 -13.72
N LEU A 63 6.56 -5.54 -12.55
CA LEU A 63 7.93 -5.32 -12.10
C LEU A 63 8.61 -6.67 -11.89
N ASP A 64 9.84 -6.80 -12.40
CA ASP A 64 10.73 -7.92 -12.14
C ASP A 64 12.08 -7.36 -11.71
N LEU A 65 12.46 -7.62 -10.45
CA LEU A 65 13.73 -7.20 -9.87
C LEU A 65 14.61 -8.44 -9.65
N PRO A 66 15.76 -8.56 -10.32
CA PRO A 66 16.70 -9.65 -10.12
C PRO A 66 17.42 -9.54 -8.76
N LEU A 67 17.97 -10.66 -8.27
CA LEU A 67 18.80 -10.70 -7.06
C LEU A 67 20.14 -10.00 -7.24
N GLU A 68 20.70 -10.00 -8.46
CA GLU A 68 22.01 -9.40 -8.80
C GLU A 68 23.15 -9.77 -7.83
N GLY A 69 23.12 -11.01 -7.33
CA GLY A 69 24.11 -11.55 -6.39
C GLY A 69 23.98 -11.05 -4.94
N ALA A 70 22.90 -10.32 -4.60
CA ALA A 70 22.58 -9.98 -3.22
C ALA A 70 22.38 -11.23 -2.38
N ARG A 71 22.83 -11.18 -1.12
CA ARG A 71 22.73 -12.28 -0.15
C ARG A 71 21.68 -12.03 0.92
N ARG A 72 21.17 -10.79 1.00
CA ARG A 72 20.12 -10.34 1.91
C ARG A 72 19.41 -9.14 1.28
N ALA A 73 18.15 -8.90 1.64
CA ALA A 73 17.41 -7.77 1.11
C ALA A 73 16.53 -7.10 2.16
N SER A 74 16.38 -5.78 2.03
CA SER A 74 15.42 -4.97 2.79
C SER A 74 14.41 -4.38 1.82
N ILE A 75 13.13 -4.68 2.03
CA ILE A 75 12.05 -4.27 1.13
C ILE A 75 11.04 -3.43 1.90
N ARG A 76 10.84 -2.20 1.44
CA ARG A 76 9.86 -1.26 2.00
C ARG A 76 8.69 -1.08 1.05
N PHE A 77 7.49 -1.35 1.53
CA PHE A 77 6.22 -1.15 0.85
C PHE A 77 5.54 0.09 1.42
N ASN A 78 5.54 1.19 0.67
CA ASN A 78 4.79 2.40 1.00
C ASN A 78 3.49 2.38 0.22
N HIS A 79 2.50 1.69 0.77
CA HIS A 79 1.21 1.43 0.15
C HIS A 79 0.15 2.40 0.69
N GLY A 80 -0.53 3.12 -0.19
CA GLY A 80 -1.60 4.03 0.18
C GLY A 80 -2.89 3.29 0.58
N ALA A 81 -4.00 3.66 -0.06
CA ALA A 81 -5.29 3.02 0.15
C ALA A 81 -5.59 1.95 -0.91
N GLY A 82 -6.10 0.78 -0.52
CA GLY A 82 -6.45 -0.29 -1.47
C GLY A 82 -6.16 -1.70 -0.97
N ARG A 83 -5.60 -2.56 -1.82
CA ARG A 83 -5.28 -3.96 -1.54
C ARG A 83 -3.81 -4.27 -1.78
N LEU A 84 -3.18 -4.94 -0.81
CA LEU A 84 -1.83 -5.45 -0.92
C LEU A 84 -1.83 -6.97 -0.70
N SER A 85 -1.33 -7.72 -1.67
CA SER A 85 -1.04 -9.14 -1.54
C SER A 85 0.46 -9.35 -1.66
N VAL A 86 1.08 -9.93 -0.62
CA VAL A 86 2.50 -10.33 -0.67
C VAL A 86 2.57 -11.82 -0.37
N ARG A 87 3.26 -12.57 -1.22
CA ARG A 87 3.50 -13.99 -1.03
C ARG A 87 4.89 -14.34 -1.52
N ASP A 88 5.26 -15.59 -1.37
CA ASP A 88 6.46 -16.16 -1.96
C ASP A 88 6.25 -16.55 -3.44
N GLY A 89 7.29 -17.11 -4.07
CA GLY A 89 7.22 -17.63 -5.43
C GLY A 89 7.70 -16.67 -6.51
N ALA A 90 8.64 -15.77 -6.19
CA ALA A 90 9.46 -15.15 -7.24
C ALA A 90 10.25 -16.25 -7.99
N GLY A 91 10.48 -16.05 -9.29
CA GLY A 91 11.29 -16.97 -10.09
C GLY A 91 12.72 -17.12 -9.57
N THR A 92 13.40 -18.21 -9.94
CA THR A 92 14.81 -18.44 -9.58
C THR A 92 15.69 -17.26 -10.02
N GLY A 93 16.51 -16.73 -9.12
CA GLY A 93 17.37 -15.58 -9.40
C GLY A 93 16.66 -14.22 -9.37
N ALA A 94 15.33 -14.18 -9.16
CA ALA A 94 14.58 -12.96 -8.93
C ALA A 94 14.47 -12.66 -7.43
N LEU A 95 14.61 -11.39 -7.07
CA LEU A 95 14.37 -10.88 -5.73
C LEU A 95 12.86 -10.69 -5.50
N LEU A 96 12.20 -10.05 -6.47
CA LEU A 96 10.81 -9.64 -6.40
C LEU A 96 10.19 -9.65 -7.79
N GLN A 97 8.98 -10.21 -7.90
CA GLN A 97 8.15 -10.10 -9.09
C GLN A 97 6.75 -9.66 -8.70
N GLY A 98 6.10 -8.79 -9.45
CA GLY A 98 4.75 -8.37 -9.08
C GLY A 98 4.00 -7.60 -10.17
N THR A 99 2.71 -7.44 -9.93
CA THR A 99 1.76 -6.68 -10.73
C THR A 99 1.17 -5.56 -9.89
N PHE A 100 1.16 -4.35 -10.45
CA PHE A 100 0.85 -3.12 -9.73
C PHE A 100 -0.24 -2.36 -10.48
N VAL A 101 -1.45 -2.36 -9.93
CA VAL A 101 -2.57 -1.57 -10.44
C VAL A 101 -2.68 -0.28 -9.64
N GLY A 102 -2.75 0.84 -10.35
CA GLY A 102 -2.80 2.18 -9.76
C GLY A 102 -1.45 2.89 -9.68
N GLY A 103 -0.38 2.27 -10.20
CA GLY A 103 0.96 2.85 -10.30
C GLY A 103 1.88 2.48 -9.13
N VAL A 104 3.17 2.35 -9.44
CA VAL A 104 4.24 2.12 -8.47
C VAL A 104 5.50 2.88 -8.88
N GLN A 105 6.18 3.48 -7.91
CA GLN A 105 7.52 4.05 -8.07
C GLN A 105 8.51 3.11 -7.38
N PRO A 106 9.14 2.19 -8.12
CA PRO A 106 10.18 1.34 -7.57
C PRO A 106 11.52 2.09 -7.53
N THR A 107 12.24 1.96 -6.42
CA THR A 107 13.65 2.33 -6.29
C THR A 107 14.39 1.12 -5.76
N ALA A 108 15.43 0.69 -6.45
CA ALA A 108 16.25 -0.44 -6.05
C ALA A 108 17.72 -0.01 -6.06
N GLU A 109 18.40 -0.21 -4.93
CA GLU A 109 19.80 0.10 -4.75
C GLU A 109 20.52 -1.12 -4.17
N ARG A 110 21.80 -1.30 -4.54
CA ARG A 110 22.62 -2.39 -4.03
C ARG A 110 23.81 -1.83 -3.24
N LEU A 111 23.89 -2.21 -1.97
CA LEU A 111 24.93 -1.83 -1.04
C LEU A 111 25.72 -3.08 -0.64
N GLY A 112 26.71 -3.45 -1.45
CA GLY A 112 27.50 -4.66 -1.24
C GLY A 112 26.67 -5.94 -1.43
N ASP A 113 26.41 -6.66 -0.35
CA ASP A 113 25.61 -7.88 -0.33
C ASP A 113 24.12 -7.64 0.01
N LEU A 114 23.75 -6.41 0.35
CA LEU A 114 22.38 -5.98 0.63
C LEU A 114 21.72 -5.36 -0.60
N ALA A 115 20.53 -5.83 -0.94
CA ALA A 115 19.61 -5.13 -1.85
C ALA A 115 18.58 -4.33 -1.04
N GLU A 116 18.48 -3.03 -1.29
CA GLU A 116 17.43 -2.17 -0.72
C GLU A 116 16.40 -1.86 -1.80
N VAL A 117 15.14 -2.19 -1.54
CA VAL A 117 14.03 -1.98 -2.48
C VAL A 117 12.95 -1.17 -1.81
N HIS A 118 12.61 -0.02 -2.38
CA HIS A 118 11.51 0.82 -1.95
C HIS A 118 10.43 0.84 -3.04
N LEU A 119 9.25 0.34 -2.71
CA LEU A 119 8.07 0.37 -3.57
C LEU A 119 7.09 1.40 -3.01
N LYS A 120 6.92 2.52 -3.73
CA LYS A 120 6.06 3.61 -3.29
C LYS A 120 4.84 3.73 -4.19
N ALA A 121 3.65 3.78 -3.60
CA ALA A 121 2.42 4.07 -4.33
C ALA A 121 2.46 5.49 -4.90
N ASP A 122 1.97 5.64 -6.13
CA ASP A 122 1.81 6.95 -6.75
C ASP A 122 0.88 7.84 -5.92
N ASN A 123 1.01 9.17 -6.09
CA ASN A 123 0.13 10.09 -5.39
C ASN A 123 -1.33 9.85 -5.83
N LEU A 124 -2.20 9.58 -4.85
CA LEU A 124 -3.64 9.49 -5.09
C LEU A 124 -4.16 10.88 -5.50
N VAL A 125 -4.48 11.04 -6.77
CA VAL A 125 -5.13 12.25 -7.27
C VAL A 125 -6.63 12.15 -6.95
N ILE A 126 -7.06 12.83 -5.89
CA ILE A 126 -8.47 12.97 -5.54
C ILE A 126 -9.05 14.08 -6.44
N VAL A 127 -9.85 13.69 -7.44
CA VAL A 127 -10.54 14.64 -8.33
C VAL A 127 -11.97 14.83 -7.80
N PRO A 128 -12.38 16.07 -7.44
CA PRO A 128 -13.75 16.34 -7.00
C PRO A 128 -14.78 15.93 -8.08
N GLY A 129 -15.81 15.17 -7.70
CA GLY A 129 -16.83 14.64 -8.62
C GLY A 129 -16.50 13.29 -9.25
N LEU A 130 -15.25 12.85 -9.16
CA LEU A 130 -14.81 11.48 -9.46
C LEU A 130 -14.43 10.84 -8.13
N LEU A 131 -15.42 10.34 -7.39
CA LEU A 131 -15.16 9.42 -6.27
C LEU A 131 -14.41 8.22 -6.85
N ASN A 132 -13.09 8.28 -6.83
CA ASN A 132 -12.21 7.19 -7.24
C ASN A 132 -12.39 6.08 -6.21
N THR A 133 -13.32 5.17 -6.48
CA THR A 133 -13.71 4.07 -5.57
C THR A 133 -12.70 2.92 -5.55
N GLU A 134 -11.71 2.92 -6.45
CA GLU A 134 -10.74 1.85 -6.55
C GLU A 134 -9.37 2.33 -6.03
N GLY A 135 -8.90 1.72 -4.94
CA GLY A 135 -7.56 1.96 -4.39
C GLY A 135 -6.45 1.34 -5.25
N PHE A 136 -5.21 1.35 -4.76
CA PHE A 136 -4.10 0.58 -5.33
C PHE A 136 -4.39 -0.92 -5.18
N SER A 137 -3.96 -1.73 -6.13
CA SER A 137 -4.01 -3.20 -6.00
C SER A 137 -2.66 -3.78 -6.41
N TRP A 138 -1.89 -4.21 -5.42
CA TRP A 138 -0.55 -4.75 -5.61
C TRP A 138 -0.53 -6.24 -5.28
N ASP A 139 0.02 -7.03 -6.19
CA ASP A 139 0.31 -8.45 -6.00
C ASP A 139 1.81 -8.67 -6.19
N VAL A 140 2.49 -9.08 -5.12
CA VAL A 140 3.93 -9.18 -5.07
C VAL A 140 4.34 -10.57 -4.62
N ARG A 141 5.28 -11.16 -5.35
CA ARG A 141 5.94 -12.43 -5.09
C ARG A 141 7.40 -12.18 -4.73
N LEU A 142 7.82 -12.73 -3.60
CA LEU A 142 9.17 -12.57 -3.05
C LEU A 142 9.99 -13.85 -3.17
N THR A 143 11.31 -13.69 -3.14
CA THR A 143 12.29 -14.79 -3.20
C THR A 143 12.37 -15.59 -1.90
N ARG A 144 12.55 -16.91 -2.03
CA ARG A 144 12.83 -17.81 -0.89
C ARG A 144 14.33 -18.01 -0.66
N GLU A 145 15.18 -17.50 -1.56
CA GLU A 145 16.60 -17.87 -1.63
C GLU A 145 17.39 -17.23 -0.48
N ILE A 146 17.15 -15.95 -0.23
CA ILE A 146 17.92 -15.11 0.71
C ILE A 146 17.07 -14.61 1.89
N PRO A 147 17.70 -14.24 3.03
CA PRO A 147 17.01 -13.58 4.13
C PRO A 147 16.46 -12.20 3.76
N LEU A 148 15.29 -11.88 4.29
CA LEU A 148 14.56 -10.64 4.02
C LEU A 148 14.28 -9.85 5.30
N GLU A 149 14.28 -8.54 5.17
CA GLU A 149 13.70 -7.58 6.11
C GLU A 149 12.56 -6.86 5.39
N LEU A 150 11.37 -6.83 5.99
CA LEU A 150 10.17 -6.31 5.35
C LEU A 150 9.58 -5.16 6.17
N LYS A 151 9.41 -4.00 5.54
CA LYS A 151 8.71 -2.86 6.13
C LYS A 151 7.45 -2.54 5.33
N PHE A 152 6.31 -2.47 6.01
CA PHE A 152 5.02 -2.12 5.43
C PHE A 152 4.54 -0.81 6.04
N GLU A 153 4.51 0.27 5.26
CA GLU A 153 3.91 1.56 5.61
C GLU A 153 2.59 1.68 4.84
N MET A 154 1.46 1.55 5.54
CA MET A 154 0.16 1.32 4.94
C MET A 154 -0.88 2.34 5.40
N GLY A 155 -1.59 2.97 4.47
CA GLY A 155 -2.67 3.91 4.78
C GLY A 155 -3.97 3.20 5.20
N ALA A 156 -4.92 3.15 4.27
CA ALA A 156 -6.23 2.53 4.46
C ALA A 156 -6.41 1.33 3.53
N ASN A 157 -6.06 0.12 3.98
CA ASN A 157 -5.96 -1.02 3.08
C ASN A 157 -6.44 -2.35 3.65
N GLU A 158 -6.65 -3.29 2.73
CA GLU A 158 -6.74 -4.72 3.01
C GLU A 158 -5.39 -5.36 2.61
N ALA A 159 -4.70 -6.00 3.56
CA ALA A 159 -3.41 -6.63 3.34
C ALA A 159 -3.47 -8.13 3.63
N GLN A 160 -3.06 -8.94 2.65
CA GLN A 160 -2.86 -10.38 2.79
C GLN A 160 -1.39 -10.69 2.54
N VAL A 161 -0.70 -11.16 3.58
CA VAL A 161 0.76 -11.33 3.55
C VAL A 161 1.09 -12.75 3.98
N ASP A 162 1.57 -13.57 3.04
CA ASP A 162 2.00 -14.94 3.30
C ASP A 162 3.53 -15.04 3.26
N LEU A 163 4.14 -15.20 4.44
CA LEU A 163 5.59 -15.30 4.59
C LEU A 163 6.02 -16.70 5.02
N THR A 164 5.10 -17.68 5.01
CA THR A 164 5.31 -19.01 5.59
C THR A 164 6.61 -19.66 5.12
N HIS A 165 6.89 -19.59 3.82
CA HIS A 165 8.06 -20.20 3.19
C HIS A 165 9.22 -19.22 2.93
N LEU A 166 9.17 -18.02 3.51
CA LEU A 166 10.20 -16.99 3.35
C LEU A 166 11.13 -16.96 4.57
N LYS A 167 12.37 -16.51 4.36
CA LYS A 167 13.37 -16.35 5.43
C LYS A 167 13.35 -14.91 5.96
N VAL A 168 12.29 -14.52 6.66
CA VAL A 168 12.13 -13.13 7.12
C VAL A 168 12.62 -12.95 8.55
N ALA A 169 13.63 -12.10 8.74
CA ALA A 169 14.22 -11.85 10.06
C ALA A 169 13.54 -10.70 10.81
N ASP A 170 13.09 -9.68 10.08
CA ASP A 170 12.44 -8.50 10.65
C ASP A 170 11.22 -8.10 9.81
N ILE A 171 10.10 -7.88 10.49
CA ILE A 171 8.84 -7.45 9.92
C ILE A 171 8.38 -6.23 10.71
N LYS A 172 8.34 -5.07 10.05
CA LYS A 172 7.76 -3.86 10.62
C LYS A 172 6.51 -3.46 9.85
N VAL A 173 5.40 -3.26 10.56
CA VAL A 173 4.12 -2.81 10.02
C VAL A 173 3.73 -1.51 10.70
N GLU A 174 3.55 -0.46 9.92
CA GLU A 174 3.00 0.82 10.35
C GLU A 174 1.71 1.04 9.54
N THR A 175 0.55 1.07 10.20
CA THR A 175 -0.72 1.17 9.47
C THR A 175 -1.76 2.09 10.10
N GLY A 176 -2.49 2.81 9.25
CA GLY A 176 -3.59 3.68 9.67
C GLY A 176 -4.87 2.90 9.95
N ALA A 177 -5.69 2.73 8.91
CA ALA A 177 -7.02 2.11 9.00
C ALA A 177 -7.13 0.87 8.09
N SER A 178 -6.82 -0.31 8.62
CA SER A 178 -6.60 -1.48 7.77
C SER A 178 -7.15 -2.79 8.30
N SER A 179 -7.22 -3.78 7.41
CA SER A 179 -7.39 -5.19 7.75
C SER A 179 -6.18 -5.97 7.26
N LEU A 180 -5.34 -6.43 8.19
CA LEU A 180 -4.14 -7.21 7.91
C LEU A 180 -4.35 -8.68 8.30
N VAL A 181 -4.07 -9.59 7.38
CA VAL A 181 -3.89 -11.01 7.65
C VAL A 181 -2.48 -11.40 7.25
N MET A 182 -1.67 -11.85 8.21
CA MET A 182 -0.28 -12.22 7.98
C MET A 182 0.00 -13.65 8.47
N MET A 183 0.57 -14.47 7.59
CA MET A 183 1.18 -15.76 7.94
C MET A 183 2.67 -15.52 8.18
N LEU A 184 3.15 -15.85 9.37
CA LEU A 184 4.55 -15.64 9.74
C LEU A 184 5.45 -16.76 9.19
N PRO A 185 6.78 -16.52 9.08
CA PRO A 185 7.73 -17.53 8.63
C PRO A 185 7.76 -18.79 9.49
N GLU A 186 7.87 -19.96 8.87
CA GLU A 186 7.97 -21.25 9.57
C GLU A 186 9.42 -21.68 9.85
N GLN A 187 10.38 -21.24 9.02
CA GLN A 187 11.81 -21.65 9.08
C GLN A 187 12.79 -20.46 8.97
N ALA A 188 12.58 -19.40 9.76
CA ALA A 188 13.45 -18.23 9.76
C ALA A 188 14.44 -18.17 10.95
N GLY A 189 14.42 -19.16 11.85
CA GLY A 189 15.20 -19.14 13.08
C GLY A 189 14.64 -18.15 14.10
N MET A 190 14.97 -16.86 13.98
CA MET A 190 14.38 -15.80 14.80
C MET A 190 13.76 -14.74 13.91
N THR A 191 12.48 -14.46 14.11
CA THR A 191 11.77 -13.36 13.45
C THR A 191 11.33 -12.33 14.48
N ARG A 192 11.53 -11.06 14.20
CA ARG A 192 10.94 -9.95 14.96
C ARG A 192 9.79 -9.35 14.18
N VAL A 193 8.67 -9.15 14.85
CA VAL A 193 7.46 -8.56 14.29
C VAL A 193 7.07 -7.38 15.14
N LYS A 194 7.08 -6.19 14.56
CA LYS A 194 6.56 -4.98 15.18
C LYS A 194 5.36 -4.47 14.40
N VAL A 195 4.22 -4.32 15.05
CA VAL A 195 3.00 -3.78 14.46
C VAL A 195 2.59 -2.52 15.21
N GLU A 196 2.55 -1.40 14.51
CA GLU A 196 2.04 -0.11 14.99
C GLU A 196 0.78 0.21 14.17
N CYS A 197 -0.38 0.32 14.82
CA CYS A 197 -1.65 0.50 14.12
C CYS A 197 -2.58 1.55 14.72
N GLY A 198 -3.27 2.32 13.87
CA GLY A 198 -4.25 3.31 14.30
C GLY A 198 -5.61 2.68 14.65
N ALA A 199 -6.38 2.38 13.61
CA ALA A 199 -7.71 1.76 13.68
C ALA A 199 -7.79 0.53 12.77
N ALA A 200 -7.33 -0.62 13.25
CA ALA A 200 -7.09 -1.78 12.40
C ALA A 200 -7.61 -3.12 12.96
N SER A 201 -7.85 -4.07 12.06
CA SER A 201 -7.99 -5.49 12.40
C SER A 201 -6.72 -6.21 11.97
N VAL A 202 -5.95 -6.74 12.92
CA VAL A 202 -4.70 -7.45 12.65
C VAL A 202 -4.84 -8.90 13.08
N ARG A 203 -4.67 -9.82 12.12
CA ARG A 203 -4.60 -11.25 12.36
C ARG A 203 -3.22 -11.77 12.00
N LEU A 204 -2.46 -12.18 13.01
CA LEU A 204 -1.17 -12.83 12.83
C LEU A 204 -1.36 -14.33 13.07
N ARG A 205 -0.88 -15.15 12.13
CA ARG A 205 -0.84 -16.61 12.31
C ARG A 205 0.59 -17.06 12.46
N VAL A 206 0.90 -17.63 13.62
CA VAL A 206 2.18 -18.24 13.92
C VAL A 206 2.11 -19.70 13.45
N PRO A 207 2.94 -20.16 12.49
CA PRO A 207 2.91 -21.55 12.04
C PRO A 207 3.05 -22.56 13.17
N GLU A 208 2.52 -23.77 12.96
CA GLU A 208 2.76 -24.89 13.89
C GLU A 208 4.26 -25.20 13.96
N GLY A 209 4.78 -25.39 15.17
CA GLY A 209 6.22 -25.62 15.41
C GLY A 209 7.09 -24.36 15.59
N VAL A 210 6.52 -23.16 15.45
CA VAL A 210 7.20 -21.89 15.82
C VAL A 210 6.72 -21.47 17.22
N ALA A 211 7.67 -21.22 18.13
CA ALA A 211 7.36 -20.67 19.45
C ALA A 211 7.23 -19.14 19.39
N ALA A 212 6.36 -18.53 20.18
CA ALA A 212 6.19 -17.08 20.17
C ALA A 212 6.36 -16.47 21.56
N HIS A 213 6.91 -15.25 21.58
CA HIS A 213 6.82 -14.30 22.68
C HIS A 213 6.03 -13.09 22.18
N ILE A 214 4.96 -12.72 22.89
CA ILE A 214 3.96 -11.76 22.42
C ILE A 214 3.73 -10.71 23.49
N GLU A 215 4.03 -9.47 23.15
CA GLU A 215 3.73 -8.28 23.93
C GLU A 215 2.72 -7.41 23.19
N VAL A 216 1.69 -6.96 23.90
CA VAL A 216 0.67 -6.07 23.34
C VAL A 216 0.52 -4.86 24.26
N SER A 217 0.96 -3.69 23.80
CA SER A 217 0.87 -2.43 24.52
C SER A 217 -0.46 -1.75 24.23
N SER A 218 -1.27 -1.51 25.27
CA SER A 218 -2.70 -1.23 25.09
C SER A 218 -3.08 0.24 24.91
N GLY A 219 -3.79 0.55 23.81
CA GLY A 219 -4.87 1.54 23.75
C GLY A 219 -6.25 0.89 24.00
N LEU A 220 -7.29 1.31 23.27
CA LEU A 220 -8.61 0.64 23.27
C LEU A 220 -8.58 -0.55 22.30
N MET A 221 -8.03 -1.68 22.74
CA MET A 221 -7.85 -2.86 21.88
C MET A 221 -8.63 -4.10 22.34
N GLY A 222 -9.23 -4.80 21.39
CA GLY A 222 -9.71 -6.17 21.57
C GLY A 222 -8.57 -7.15 21.27
N ILE A 223 -8.18 -7.97 22.24
CA ILE A 223 -7.05 -8.89 22.12
C ILE A 223 -7.55 -10.33 22.25
N ASP A 224 -7.36 -11.12 21.20
CA ASP A 224 -7.67 -12.55 21.15
C ASP A 224 -6.41 -13.33 20.80
N VAL A 225 -5.82 -14.00 21.79
CA VAL A 225 -4.61 -14.80 21.62
C VAL A 225 -4.96 -16.25 21.92
N ASN A 226 -4.48 -17.16 21.07
CA ASN A 226 -4.60 -18.60 21.29
C ASN A 226 -3.81 -19.04 22.54
N THR A 227 -4.44 -18.95 23.71
CA THR A 227 -3.83 -19.24 25.01
C THR A 227 -3.45 -20.71 25.22
N SER A 228 -3.97 -21.62 24.40
CA SER A 228 -3.52 -23.03 24.40
C SER A 228 -2.11 -23.18 23.85
N ARG A 229 -1.69 -22.31 22.92
CA ARG A 229 -0.34 -22.30 22.32
C ARG A 229 0.58 -21.25 22.96
N PHE A 230 -0.01 -20.16 23.42
CA PHE A 230 0.67 -19.03 24.03
C PHE A 230 0.05 -18.71 25.39
N PRO A 231 0.34 -19.51 26.45
CA PRO A 231 -0.14 -19.22 27.79
C PRO A 231 0.16 -17.78 28.21
N LYS A 232 -0.84 -17.13 28.83
CA LYS A 232 -0.67 -15.79 29.37
C LYS A 232 0.21 -15.85 30.62
N ARG A 233 1.23 -15.00 30.66
CA ARG A 233 2.09 -14.75 31.83
C ARG A 233 1.90 -13.31 32.31
N ASP A 234 2.77 -12.84 33.20
CA ASP A 234 2.65 -11.51 33.80
C ASP A 234 2.96 -10.41 32.76
N GLY A 235 1.93 -9.95 32.05
CA GLY A 235 2.01 -8.85 31.08
C GLY A 235 2.25 -9.26 29.62
N PHE A 236 2.52 -10.54 29.33
CA PHE A 236 2.82 -11.05 27.98
C PHE A 236 2.24 -12.46 27.76
N TYR A 237 2.30 -12.95 26.52
CA TYR A 237 1.96 -14.34 26.18
C TYR A 237 3.20 -15.02 25.62
N GLU A 238 3.48 -16.25 26.03
CA GLU A 238 4.68 -16.95 25.56
C GLU A 238 4.46 -18.46 25.50
N SER A 239 4.94 -19.08 24.44
CA SER A 239 5.00 -20.54 24.34
C SER A 239 5.97 -21.14 25.37
N ASP A 240 5.63 -22.27 25.98
CA ASP A 240 6.51 -22.93 26.95
C ASP A 240 7.86 -23.38 26.37
N SER A 241 7.90 -23.67 25.06
CA SER A 241 9.09 -24.08 24.34
C SER A 241 9.97 -22.92 23.83
N TYR A 242 9.59 -21.65 24.08
CA TYR A 242 10.22 -20.47 23.46
C TYR A 242 11.74 -20.41 23.63
N ALA A 243 12.25 -20.69 24.84
CA ALA A 243 13.68 -20.65 25.14
C ALA A 243 14.51 -21.72 24.38
N THR A 244 13.90 -22.84 23.99
CA THR A 244 14.58 -23.99 23.37
C THR A 244 14.22 -24.20 21.90
N ALA A 245 13.22 -23.47 21.39
CA ALA A 245 12.73 -23.64 20.02
C ALA A 245 13.77 -23.17 18.99
N ALA A 246 13.93 -23.97 17.93
CA ALA A 246 14.80 -23.64 16.81
C ALA A 246 14.25 -22.45 15.99
N ASN A 247 12.92 -22.41 15.81
CA ASN A 247 12.21 -21.30 15.20
C ASN A 247 11.36 -20.60 16.25
N ARG A 248 11.54 -19.28 16.37
CA ARG A 248 10.81 -18.45 17.33
C ARG A 248 10.52 -17.07 16.76
N VAL A 249 9.47 -16.45 17.29
CA VAL A 249 9.03 -15.13 16.88
C VAL A 249 8.75 -14.21 18.06
N ASP A 250 9.26 -12.99 17.98
CA ASP A 250 8.97 -11.91 18.91
C ASP A 250 7.94 -11.00 18.28
N ILE A 251 6.77 -10.88 18.90
CA ILE A 251 5.66 -10.08 18.39
C ILE A 251 5.40 -8.94 19.36
N PHE A 252 5.63 -7.72 18.92
CA PHE A 252 5.27 -6.51 19.63
C PHE A 252 4.16 -5.77 18.87
N VAL A 253 3.02 -5.57 19.52
CA VAL A 253 1.88 -4.86 18.94
C VAL A 253 1.57 -3.63 19.78
N GLU A 254 1.48 -2.49 19.10
CA GLU A 254 1.03 -1.22 19.65
C GLU A 254 -0.12 -0.70 18.78
N GLY A 255 -1.20 -0.25 19.42
CA GLY A 255 -2.32 0.28 18.66
C GLY A 255 -3.30 1.14 19.42
N GLY A 256 -4.01 1.98 18.67
CA GLY A 256 -5.03 2.90 19.17
C GLY A 256 -6.37 2.21 19.42
N ALA A 257 -7.15 2.00 18.35
CA ALA A 257 -8.48 1.39 18.35
C ALA A 257 -8.49 0.16 17.44
N ALA A 258 -7.97 -0.98 17.92
CA ALA A 258 -7.68 -2.13 17.08
C ALA A 258 -8.23 -3.46 17.62
N SER A 259 -8.47 -4.42 16.72
CA SER A 259 -8.73 -5.81 17.06
C SER A 259 -7.51 -6.64 16.66
N ILE A 260 -6.88 -7.28 17.63
CA ILE A 260 -5.67 -8.08 17.44
C ILE A 260 -6.01 -9.54 17.71
N GLN A 261 -5.79 -10.38 16.70
CA GLN A 261 -5.94 -11.83 16.80
C GLN A 261 -4.61 -12.51 16.50
N ILE A 262 -4.14 -13.37 17.41
CA ILE A 262 -2.90 -14.13 17.24
C ILE A 262 -3.19 -15.62 17.44
N LEU A 263 -2.92 -16.41 16.39
CA LEU A 263 -3.30 -17.82 16.27
C LEU A 263 -2.09 -18.75 16.20
#